data_AF-A0A2H8TYH8-F1
#
_entry.id   AF-A0A2H8TYH8-F1
#
_cell.length_a   1.000
_cell.length_b   1.000
_cell.length_c   1.000
_cell.angle_alpha   90.00
_cell.angle_beta   90.00
_cell.angle_gamma   90.00
#
_symmetry.space_group_name_H-M   'P 1'
#
loop_
_entity.id
_entity.type
_entity.pdbx_description
1 polymer ?
#
loop_
_entity_poly.entity_id
_entity_poly.type
_entity_poly.pdbx_seq_one_letter_code
_entity_poly.pdbx_strand_id
1 'polypeptide(L)'
;MESRLIAEISNLEHNDFVELLIYNKDEGVLMTGKMTDGYRDTEKNVNRIGRYYKPWFFKHVESFLMTWKIGEEYIPLKDYYFRHNKSLFWEIQDIIPFGNHPVFRYLLGWLMPAKVALLKLTQTDTIKQLYDKHHFIDDFILPISSLKKSVEKFHTTLNIYPIWVCPLVLRPGKGLIHSYTAVDNMYIDIGLYGEPKVTKYNTAILRDLEIFVLKLKGFKMMYVGTYLNIDEFKTMFDHRLYDQIRQHLGCKSNFPEVYDKVNREVRV
;
A
#
# COMPACT_ATOMS: atom_id res chain seq x y z
N MET A 1 -6.80 -12.74 -12.39
CA MET A 1 -6.74 -11.98 -11.12
C MET A 1 -7.71 -10.81 -11.14
N GLU A 2 -7.55 -9.83 -12.05
CA GLU A 2 -8.39 -8.63 -12.16
C GLU A 2 -9.91 -8.92 -12.23
N SER A 3 -10.36 -9.81 -13.13
CA SER A 3 -11.79 -10.13 -13.25
C SER A 3 -12.39 -10.72 -11.98
N ARG A 4 -11.61 -11.54 -11.25
CA ARG A 4 -12.07 -12.13 -9.98
C ARG A 4 -12.14 -11.07 -8.88
N LEU A 5 -11.15 -10.17 -8.82
CA LEU A 5 -11.17 -9.03 -7.90
C LEU A 5 -12.42 -8.17 -8.13
N ILE A 6 -12.73 -7.81 -9.38
CA ILE A 6 -13.93 -7.02 -9.73
C ILE A 6 -15.22 -7.74 -9.30
N ALA A 7 -15.30 -9.06 -9.53
CA ALA A 7 -16.46 -9.85 -9.13
C ALA A 7 -16.68 -9.83 -7.61
N GLU A 8 -15.63 -10.04 -6.81
CA GLU A 8 -15.73 -10.02 -5.35
C GLU A 8 -16.06 -8.62 -4.79
N ILE A 9 -15.49 -7.56 -5.37
CA ILE A 9 -15.80 -6.18 -4.97
C ILE A 9 -17.27 -5.85 -5.25
N SER A 10 -17.82 -6.36 -6.36
CA SER A 10 -19.21 -6.11 -6.74
C SER A 10 -20.21 -6.87 -5.85
N ASN A 11 -19.75 -7.88 -5.10
CA ASN A 11 -20.57 -8.69 -4.22
C ASN A 11 -20.68 -8.06 -2.81
N LEU A 12 -21.29 -6.87 -2.75
CA LEU A 12 -21.45 -6.09 -1.50
C LEU A 12 -22.32 -6.80 -0.44
N GLU A 13 -23.15 -7.76 -0.85
CA GLU A 13 -23.97 -8.55 0.07
C GLU A 13 -23.09 -9.48 0.93
N HIS A 14 -22.08 -10.11 0.32
CA HIS A 14 -21.26 -11.13 0.97
C HIS A 14 -19.88 -10.63 1.40
N ASN A 15 -19.42 -9.49 0.87
CA ASN A 15 -18.08 -8.98 1.14
C ASN A 15 -18.14 -7.57 1.74
N ASP A 16 -17.78 -7.46 3.02
CA ASP A 16 -17.55 -6.17 3.70
C ASP A 16 -16.10 -5.69 3.50
N PHE A 17 -15.18 -6.64 3.28
CA PHE A 17 -13.77 -6.38 3.01
C PHE A 17 -13.29 -7.18 1.81
N VAL A 18 -12.46 -6.56 0.98
CA VAL A 18 -11.75 -7.21 -0.14
C VAL A 18 -10.32 -6.70 -0.16
N GLU A 19 -9.35 -7.60 -0.22
CA GLU A 19 -7.92 -7.28 -0.28
C GLU A 19 -7.21 -8.31 -1.15
N LEU A 20 -6.24 -7.89 -1.95
CA LEU A 20 -5.43 -8.76 -2.79
C LEU A 20 -3.95 -8.56 -2.47
N LEU A 21 -3.24 -9.65 -2.17
CA LEU A 21 -1.79 -9.68 -2.09
C LEU A 21 -1.22 -10.45 -3.28
N ILE A 22 -0.42 -9.79 -4.10
CA ILE A 22 0.21 -10.40 -5.28
C ILE A 22 1.64 -10.78 -4.91
N TYR A 23 2.03 -12.04 -5.09
CA TYR A 23 3.35 -12.56 -4.65
C TYR A 23 4.34 -12.72 -5.80
N ASN A 24 3.85 -12.81 -7.03
CA ASN A 24 4.64 -12.68 -8.26
C ASN A 24 3.73 -12.19 -9.38
N LYS A 25 4.27 -12.08 -10.60
CA LYS A 25 3.54 -11.49 -11.75
C LYS A 25 2.21 -12.22 -12.04
N ASP A 26 2.15 -13.52 -11.75
CA ASP A 26 1.06 -14.39 -12.17
C ASP A 26 0.20 -14.89 -10.99
N GLU A 27 0.73 -14.85 -9.77
CA GLU A 27 0.13 -15.44 -8.57
C GLU A 27 -0.14 -14.43 -7.46
N GLY A 28 -1.29 -14.58 -6.82
CA GLY A 28 -1.72 -13.75 -5.71
C GLY A 28 -2.86 -14.38 -4.94
N VAL A 29 -3.09 -13.90 -3.73
CA VAL A 29 -4.16 -14.35 -2.84
C VAL A 29 -5.19 -13.24 -2.70
N LEU A 30 -6.39 -13.50 -3.19
CA LEU A 30 -7.55 -12.65 -2.99
C LEU A 30 -8.24 -13.07 -1.69
N MET A 31 -8.40 -12.12 -0.79
CA MET A 31 -9.05 -12.30 0.50
C MET A 31 -10.35 -11.50 0.49
N THR A 32 -11.42 -12.16 0.92
CA THR A 32 -12.70 -11.51 1.18
C THR A 32 -13.05 -11.70 2.66
N GLY A 33 -13.87 -10.80 3.21
CA GLY A 33 -14.29 -10.87 4.60
C GLY A 33 -15.70 -10.36 4.80
N LYS A 34 -16.45 -11.07 5.64
CA LYS A 34 -17.77 -10.66 6.14
C LYS A 34 -17.69 -10.50 7.65
N MET A 35 -18.18 -9.37 8.16
CA MET A 35 -18.33 -9.18 9.60
C MET A 35 -19.41 -10.12 10.15
N THR A 36 -19.14 -10.69 11.31
CA THR A 36 -20.05 -11.59 12.01
C THR A 36 -19.86 -11.42 13.51
N ASP A 37 -20.95 -11.55 14.28
CA ASP A 37 -20.91 -11.44 15.74
C ASP A 37 -20.30 -12.67 16.43
N GLY A 38 -19.96 -13.71 15.65
CA GLY A 38 -19.33 -14.95 16.13
C GLY A 38 -20.33 -15.82 16.90
N TYR A 39 -20.76 -16.94 16.31
CA TYR A 39 -21.58 -17.92 17.03
C TYR A 39 -20.71 -18.76 17.99
N ARG A 40 -21.30 -19.33 19.06
CA ARG A 40 -20.57 -20.13 20.07
C ARG A 40 -19.73 -21.28 19.48
N ASP A 41 -20.11 -21.82 18.32
CA ASP A 41 -19.35 -22.87 17.62
C ASP A 41 -18.15 -22.36 16.81
N THR A 42 -18.02 -21.04 16.61
CA THR A 42 -16.91 -20.43 15.85
C THR A 42 -15.60 -20.36 16.64
N GLU A 43 -15.63 -20.47 17.97
CA GLU A 43 -14.42 -20.37 18.82
C GLU A 43 -13.32 -21.35 18.43
N LYS A 44 -13.67 -22.54 17.95
CA LYS A 44 -12.70 -23.57 17.51
C LYS A 44 -11.92 -23.16 16.26
N ASN A 45 -12.42 -22.21 15.47
CA ASN A 45 -11.83 -21.76 14.20
C ASN A 45 -11.35 -20.30 14.23
N VAL A 46 -11.23 -19.70 15.42
CA VAL A 46 -10.73 -18.31 15.55
C VAL A 46 -9.21 -18.25 15.40
N ASN A 47 -8.74 -17.65 14.31
CA ASN A 47 -7.33 -17.33 14.10
C ASN A 47 -6.98 -15.96 14.69
N ARG A 48 -6.42 -15.98 15.91
CA ARG A 48 -5.89 -14.78 16.58
C ARG A 48 -4.53 -14.39 16.03
N ILE A 49 -4.51 -13.84 14.81
CA ILE A 49 -3.29 -13.46 14.09
C ILE A 49 -2.45 -12.40 14.84
N GLY A 50 -3.07 -11.65 15.75
CA GLY A 50 -2.40 -10.63 16.57
C GLY A 50 -1.40 -11.19 17.58
N ARG A 51 -1.44 -12.49 17.91
CA ARG A 51 -0.51 -13.10 18.86
C ARG A 51 0.94 -12.98 18.36
N TYR A 52 1.85 -12.50 19.20
CA TYR A 52 3.21 -12.14 18.80
C TYR A 52 4.01 -13.30 18.15
N TYR A 53 3.77 -14.53 18.59
CA TYR A 53 4.46 -15.72 18.10
C TYR A 53 3.90 -16.26 16.77
N LYS A 54 2.73 -15.79 16.32
CA LYS A 54 2.13 -16.15 15.03
C LYS A 54 2.92 -15.54 13.88
N PRO A 55 2.94 -16.19 12.69
CA PRO A 55 3.57 -15.64 11.50
C PRO A 55 3.12 -14.21 11.19
N TRP A 56 3.97 -13.47 10.49
CA TRP A 56 3.56 -12.20 9.88
C TRP A 56 2.39 -12.43 8.93
N PHE A 57 1.46 -11.48 8.86
CA PHE A 57 0.19 -11.66 8.15
C PHE A 57 0.42 -12.03 6.68
N PHE A 58 1.25 -11.28 5.96
CA PHE A 58 1.54 -11.60 4.56
C PHE A 58 2.22 -12.97 4.38
N LYS A 59 2.96 -13.49 5.36
CA LYS A 59 3.53 -14.85 5.29
C LYS A 59 2.50 -15.93 5.62
N HIS A 60 1.53 -15.63 6.48
CA HIS A 60 0.36 -16.48 6.70
C HIS A 60 -0.47 -16.59 5.41
N VAL A 61 -0.76 -15.45 4.76
CA VAL A 61 -1.48 -15.41 3.48
C VAL A 61 -0.72 -16.14 2.38
N GLU A 62 0.60 -15.97 2.28
CA GLU A 62 1.47 -16.68 1.31
C GLU A 62 1.35 -18.21 1.45
N SER A 63 1.12 -18.72 2.66
CA SER A 63 1.00 -20.16 2.89
C SER A 63 -0.21 -20.79 2.20
N PHE A 64 -1.29 -20.03 1.97
CA PHE A 64 -2.45 -20.48 1.19
C PHE A 64 -2.09 -20.64 -0.29
N LEU A 65 -1.25 -19.74 -0.82
CA LEU A 65 -0.73 -19.85 -2.18
C LEU A 65 0.18 -21.08 -2.31
N MET A 66 1.14 -21.24 -1.40
CA MET A 66 2.11 -22.34 -1.43
C MET A 66 1.46 -23.73 -1.34
N THR A 67 0.31 -23.82 -0.66
CA THR A 67 -0.44 -25.07 -0.51
C THR A 67 -1.60 -25.18 -1.48
N TRP A 68 -1.81 -24.19 -2.36
CA TRP A 68 -2.96 -24.08 -3.27
C TRP A 68 -4.30 -24.31 -2.56
N LYS A 69 -4.44 -23.76 -1.36
CA LYS A 69 -5.62 -23.93 -0.51
C LYS A 69 -6.53 -22.70 -0.58
N ILE A 70 -7.82 -22.97 -0.67
CA ILE A 70 -8.86 -22.04 -0.26
C ILE A 70 -9.17 -22.39 1.20
N GLY A 71 -9.27 -21.38 2.07
CA GLY A 71 -9.75 -21.62 3.42
C GLY A 71 -10.43 -20.39 3.99
N GLU A 72 -11.13 -20.64 5.09
CA GLU A 72 -11.92 -19.67 5.82
C GLU A 72 -11.41 -19.64 7.26
N GLU A 73 -11.23 -18.44 7.79
CA GLU A 73 -10.75 -18.22 9.15
C GLU A 73 -11.57 -17.12 9.82
N TYR A 74 -11.90 -17.30 11.10
CA TYR A 74 -12.52 -16.26 11.89
C TYR A 74 -11.41 -15.42 12.54
N ILE A 75 -11.30 -14.15 12.16
CA ILE A 75 -10.26 -13.26 12.70
C ILE A 75 -10.94 -12.22 13.60
N PRO A 76 -10.49 -12.05 14.87
CA PRO A 76 -11.01 -10.98 15.71
C PRO A 76 -10.85 -9.63 15.02
N LEU A 77 -11.88 -8.79 15.04
CA LEU A 77 -11.90 -7.51 14.31
C LEU A 77 -10.67 -6.63 14.59
N LYS A 78 -10.24 -6.56 15.87
CA LYS A 78 -9.02 -5.85 16.26
C LYS A 78 -7.77 -6.42 15.58
N ASP A 79 -7.63 -7.74 15.56
CA ASP A 79 -6.48 -8.39 14.92
C ASP A 79 -6.49 -8.13 13.41
N TYR A 80 -7.67 -8.13 12.77
CA TYR A 80 -7.82 -7.84 11.35
C TYR A 80 -7.43 -6.39 11.01
N TYR A 81 -7.88 -5.40 11.78
CA TYR A 81 -7.50 -3.99 11.53
C TYR A 81 -5.99 -3.74 11.66
N PHE A 82 -5.32 -4.43 12.58
CA PHE A 82 -3.89 -4.26 12.83
C PHE A 82 -3.02 -5.35 12.16
N ARG A 83 -3.57 -6.11 11.21
CA ARG A 83 -2.92 -7.29 10.59
C ARG A 83 -1.56 -6.98 9.97
N HIS A 84 -1.40 -5.79 9.38
CA HIS A 84 -0.16 -5.36 8.73
C HIS A 84 0.85 -4.73 9.69
N ASN A 85 0.47 -4.38 10.92
CA ASN A 85 1.34 -3.60 11.82
C ASN A 85 2.61 -4.35 12.22
N LYS A 86 2.49 -5.62 12.61
CA LYS A 86 3.61 -6.41 13.18
C LYS A 86 4.81 -6.47 12.23
N SER A 87 4.54 -6.55 10.92
CA SER A 87 5.57 -6.65 9.89
C SER A 87 5.77 -5.38 9.07
N LEU A 88 5.09 -4.28 9.44
CA LEU A 88 5.04 -3.06 8.62
C LEU A 88 4.69 -3.40 7.16
N PHE A 89 3.53 -4.02 6.97
CA PHE A 89 3.15 -4.81 5.79
C PHE A 89 4.11 -6.00 5.60
N TRP A 90 5.29 -5.77 5.06
CA TRP A 90 6.39 -6.74 4.92
C TRP A 90 7.78 -6.12 4.99
N GLU A 91 7.91 -4.80 5.18
CA GLU A 91 9.20 -4.11 5.17
C GLU A 91 10.18 -4.62 6.22
N ILE A 92 9.67 -5.13 7.35
CA ILE A 92 10.54 -5.67 8.38
C ILE A 92 11.35 -6.88 7.89
N GLN A 93 10.91 -7.58 6.83
CA GLN A 93 11.68 -8.70 6.29
C GLN A 93 13.04 -8.25 5.73
N ASP A 94 13.14 -6.99 5.26
CA ASP A 94 14.38 -6.46 4.71
C ASP A 94 15.32 -5.98 5.84
N ILE A 95 14.76 -5.66 7.02
CA ILE A 95 15.52 -5.23 8.21
C ILE A 95 15.93 -6.44 9.08
N ILE A 96 15.01 -7.39 9.29
CA ILE A 96 15.18 -8.58 10.12
C ILE A 96 14.72 -9.81 9.30
N PRO A 97 15.52 -10.31 8.35
CA PRO A 97 15.12 -11.40 7.44
C PRO A 97 14.71 -12.69 8.14
N PHE A 98 15.33 -12.98 9.30
CA PHE A 98 15.01 -14.13 10.14
C PHE A 98 13.86 -13.86 11.13
N GLY A 99 13.26 -12.67 11.12
CA GLY A 99 12.26 -12.24 12.10
C GLY A 99 10.96 -13.05 12.06
N ASN A 100 10.65 -13.68 10.92
CA ASN A 100 9.55 -14.63 10.80
C ASN A 100 9.94 -16.07 11.13
N HIS A 101 11.16 -16.35 11.60
CA HIS A 101 11.49 -17.71 12.03
C HIS A 101 10.72 -18.06 13.32
N PRO A 102 10.16 -19.28 13.48
CA PRO A 102 9.37 -19.64 14.67
C PRO A 102 10.09 -19.40 16.00
N VAL A 103 11.39 -19.70 16.06
CA VAL A 103 12.23 -19.46 17.25
C VAL A 103 12.32 -17.96 17.58
N PHE A 104 12.55 -17.11 16.57
CA PHE A 104 12.59 -15.67 16.77
C PHE A 104 11.24 -15.14 17.25
N ARG A 105 10.14 -15.53 16.59
CA ARG A 105 8.80 -15.08 16.97
C ARG A 105 8.42 -15.50 18.38
N TYR A 106 8.85 -16.68 18.83
CA TYR A 106 8.58 -17.17 20.17
C TYR A 106 9.38 -16.40 21.24
N LEU A 107 10.67 -16.17 21.01
CA LEU A 107 11.56 -15.54 22.00
C LEU A 107 11.51 -14.00 21.99
N LEU A 108 11.40 -13.40 20.80
CA LEU A 108 11.56 -11.96 20.56
C LEU A 108 10.39 -11.32 19.80
N GLY A 109 9.39 -12.10 19.36
CA GLY A 109 8.26 -11.57 18.59
C GLY A 109 7.43 -10.53 19.33
N TRP A 110 7.46 -10.52 20.67
CA TRP A 110 6.77 -9.54 21.51
C TRP A 110 7.40 -8.14 21.46
N LEU A 111 8.62 -8.01 20.89
CA LEU A 111 9.26 -6.72 20.60
C LEU A 111 8.70 -6.06 19.32
N MET A 112 7.85 -6.77 18.57
CA MET A 112 7.26 -6.29 17.32
C MET A 112 5.89 -5.62 17.55
N PRO A 113 5.53 -4.54 16.81
CA PRO A 113 6.36 -3.88 15.80
C PRO A 113 7.51 -3.10 16.42
N ALA A 114 8.70 -3.21 15.81
CA ALA A 114 9.83 -2.39 16.21
C ALA A 114 9.47 -0.92 15.99
N LYS A 115 9.68 -0.08 17.01
CA LYS A 115 9.42 1.37 16.88
C LYS A 115 10.33 1.91 15.77
N VAL A 116 9.75 2.45 14.71
CA VAL A 116 10.50 3.02 13.56
C VAL A 116 11.52 4.07 14.03
N ALA A 117 11.17 4.87 15.04
CA ALA A 117 12.10 5.82 15.65
C ALA A 117 13.34 5.15 16.26
N LEU A 118 13.17 3.99 16.92
CA LEU A 118 14.30 3.23 17.47
C LEU A 118 15.17 2.66 16.37
N LEU A 119 14.56 2.10 15.31
CA LEU A 119 15.29 1.61 14.14
C LEU A 119 16.12 2.73 13.51
N LYS A 120 15.52 3.91 13.30
CA LYS A 120 16.19 5.10 12.76
C LYS A 120 17.34 5.59 13.64
N LEU A 121 17.21 5.51 14.96
CA LEU A 121 18.29 5.88 15.90
C LEU A 121 19.49 4.94 15.84
N THR A 122 19.26 3.67 15.47
CA THR A 122 20.32 2.67 15.34
C THR A 122 20.92 2.58 13.93
N GLN A 123 20.38 3.33 12.96
CA GLN A 123 20.88 3.34 11.58
C GLN A 123 22.09 4.26 11.46
N THR A 124 23.19 3.75 10.91
CA THR A 124 24.33 4.58 10.51
C THR A 124 24.01 5.37 9.23
N ASP A 125 24.75 6.45 8.97
CA ASP A 125 24.58 7.26 7.76
C ASP A 125 24.73 6.44 6.47
N THR A 126 25.60 5.43 6.48
CA THR A 126 25.76 4.49 5.36
C THR A 126 24.51 3.65 5.13
N ILE A 127 23.89 3.14 6.20
CA ILE A 127 22.64 2.38 6.10
C ILE A 127 21.51 3.30 5.62
N LYS A 128 21.45 4.53 6.11
CA LYS A 128 20.48 5.54 5.65
C LYS A 128 20.61 5.82 4.16
N GLN A 129 21.83 6.05 3.67
CA GLN A 129 22.06 6.26 2.23
C GLN A 129 21.75 5.02 1.39
N LEU A 130 21.97 3.81 1.91
CA LEU A 130 21.57 2.57 1.26
C LEU A 130 20.05 2.46 1.15
N TYR A 131 19.31 2.73 2.23
CA TYR A 131 17.86 2.80 2.19
C TYR A 131 17.36 3.86 1.22
N ASP A 132 17.90 5.08 1.27
CA ASP A 132 17.47 6.17 0.37
C ASP A 132 17.73 5.86 -1.11
N LYS A 133 18.77 5.07 -1.41
CA LYS A 133 19.18 4.72 -2.80
C LYS A 133 18.61 3.41 -3.32
N HIS A 134 18.28 2.46 -2.45
CA HIS A 134 17.94 1.08 -2.84
C HIS A 134 16.61 0.61 -2.27
N HIS A 135 15.85 1.47 -1.59
CA HIS A 135 14.54 1.13 -1.07
C HIS A 135 13.45 1.91 -1.80
N PHE A 136 12.34 1.24 -2.09
CA PHE A 136 11.17 1.83 -2.69
C PHE A 136 9.99 1.66 -1.75
N ILE A 137 9.28 2.77 -1.49
CA ILE A 137 8.06 2.81 -0.70
C ILE A 137 7.15 3.81 -1.39
N ASP A 138 6.05 3.36 -1.98
CA ASP A 138 5.04 4.25 -2.56
C ASP A 138 3.71 3.52 -2.75
N ASP A 139 2.65 4.33 -2.79
CA ASP A 139 1.28 3.88 -2.98
C ASP A 139 0.63 4.66 -4.13
N PHE A 140 -0.05 3.94 -5.01
CA PHE A 140 -0.69 4.51 -6.20
C PHE A 140 -2.16 4.13 -6.29
N ILE A 141 -3.03 5.13 -6.31
CA ILE A 141 -4.44 4.96 -6.67
C ILE A 141 -4.57 4.93 -8.19
N LEU A 142 -5.10 3.84 -8.73
CA LEU A 142 -5.25 3.61 -10.16
C LEU A 142 -6.66 3.09 -10.48
N PRO A 143 -7.22 3.37 -11.68
CA PRO A 143 -8.47 2.74 -12.08
C PRO A 143 -8.36 1.22 -12.02
N ILE A 144 -9.39 0.52 -11.53
CA ILE A 144 -9.32 -0.93 -11.35
C ILE A 144 -9.02 -1.70 -12.66
N SER A 145 -9.49 -1.17 -13.79
CA SER A 145 -9.22 -1.70 -15.14
C SER A 145 -7.76 -1.62 -15.57
N SER A 146 -6.93 -0.90 -14.81
CA SER A 146 -5.49 -0.76 -15.05
C SER A 146 -4.67 -1.71 -14.19
N LEU A 147 -5.27 -2.56 -13.35
CA LEU A 147 -4.54 -3.45 -12.44
C LEU A 147 -3.50 -4.30 -13.18
N LYS A 148 -3.93 -5.07 -14.19
CA LYS A 148 -3.02 -5.97 -14.93
C LYS A 148 -1.84 -5.20 -15.53
N LYS A 149 -2.12 -4.10 -16.22
CA LYS A 149 -1.11 -3.24 -16.86
C LYS A 149 -0.14 -2.64 -15.83
N SER A 150 -0.64 -2.29 -14.65
CA SER A 150 0.17 -1.71 -13.58
C SER A 150 1.09 -2.75 -12.96
N VAL A 151 0.60 -3.95 -12.66
CA VAL A 151 1.44 -5.07 -12.18
C VAL A 151 2.55 -5.41 -13.19
N GLU A 152 2.25 -5.44 -14.49
CA GLU A 152 3.26 -5.64 -15.54
C GLU A 152 4.32 -4.53 -15.56
N LYS A 153 3.90 -3.27 -15.42
CA LYS A 153 4.81 -2.12 -15.34
C LYS A 153 5.67 -2.19 -14.09
N PHE A 154 5.11 -2.49 -12.93
CA PHE A 154 5.85 -2.56 -11.67
C PHE A 154 6.79 -3.76 -11.62
N HIS A 155 6.41 -4.91 -12.18
CA HIS A 155 7.29 -6.06 -12.31
C HIS A 155 8.53 -5.74 -13.15
N THR A 156 8.35 -5.09 -14.31
CA THR A 156 9.48 -4.75 -15.20
C THR A 156 10.36 -3.62 -14.66
N THR A 157 9.76 -2.70 -13.89
CA THR A 157 10.43 -1.47 -13.45
C THR A 157 11.07 -1.59 -12.07
N LEU A 158 10.48 -2.36 -11.17
CA LEU A 158 10.91 -2.50 -9.77
C LEU A 158 11.11 -3.96 -9.35
N ASN A 159 10.26 -4.87 -9.83
CA ASN A 159 10.26 -6.29 -9.44
C ASN A 159 10.19 -6.52 -7.92
N ILE A 160 9.33 -5.74 -7.24
CA ILE A 160 9.07 -5.81 -5.80
C ILE A 160 7.83 -6.66 -5.55
N TYR A 161 7.92 -7.56 -4.57
CA TYR A 161 6.83 -8.39 -4.09
C TYR A 161 6.92 -8.62 -2.57
N PRO A 162 5.79 -8.81 -1.88
CA PRO A 162 4.44 -8.79 -2.44
C PRO A 162 3.96 -7.37 -2.80
N ILE A 163 2.90 -7.29 -3.61
CA ILE A 163 2.19 -6.05 -3.95
C ILE A 163 0.88 -6.03 -3.16
N TRP A 164 0.62 -4.92 -2.47
CA TRP A 164 -0.65 -4.69 -1.78
C TRP A 164 -1.66 -4.11 -2.76
N VAL A 165 -2.87 -4.68 -2.84
CA VAL A 165 -3.95 -4.14 -3.66
C VAL A 165 -5.21 -4.02 -2.82
N CYS A 166 -5.67 -2.77 -2.61
CA CYS A 166 -6.84 -2.44 -1.81
C CYS A 166 -7.87 -1.68 -2.67
N PRO A 167 -9.06 -2.25 -2.94
CA PRO A 167 -10.11 -1.56 -3.67
C PRO A 167 -10.67 -0.35 -2.91
N LEU A 168 -10.95 0.72 -3.64
CA LEU A 168 -11.62 1.90 -3.10
C LEU A 168 -12.54 2.54 -4.13
N VAL A 169 -13.56 3.26 -3.65
CA VAL A 169 -14.45 4.05 -4.49
C VAL A 169 -14.01 5.51 -4.44
N LEU A 170 -13.66 6.08 -5.59
CA LEU A 170 -13.56 7.53 -5.73
C LEU A 170 -14.92 8.07 -6.14
N ARG A 171 -15.40 9.05 -5.36
CA ARG A 171 -16.66 9.74 -5.63
C ARG A 171 -16.42 11.01 -6.45
N PRO A 172 -17.39 11.46 -7.27
CA PRO A 172 -17.34 12.78 -7.88
C PRO A 172 -17.20 13.86 -6.82
N GLY A 173 -16.45 14.92 -7.11
CA GLY A 173 -16.19 15.97 -6.13
C GLY A 173 -15.33 17.10 -6.67
N LYS A 174 -14.93 17.98 -5.75
CA LYS A 174 -14.04 19.13 -6.03
C LYS A 174 -12.77 19.11 -5.18
N GLY A 175 -12.53 18.02 -4.43
CA GLY A 175 -11.31 17.84 -3.66
C GLY A 175 -10.11 17.56 -4.57
N LEU A 176 -8.89 17.65 -4.03
CA LEU A 176 -7.65 17.39 -4.77
C LEU A 176 -7.67 16.01 -5.46
N ILE A 177 -8.24 15.00 -4.77
CA ILE A 177 -8.48 13.65 -5.28
C ILE A 177 -10.00 13.45 -5.37
N HIS A 178 -10.48 13.10 -6.55
CA HIS A 178 -11.87 12.77 -6.80
C HIS A 178 -12.00 11.95 -8.09
N SER A 179 -13.19 11.37 -8.34
CA SER A 179 -13.45 10.66 -9.61
C SER A 179 -13.37 11.61 -10.80
N TYR A 180 -12.65 11.21 -11.86
CA TYR A 180 -12.64 11.95 -13.13
C TYR A 180 -13.98 11.85 -13.89
N THR A 181 -14.89 10.99 -13.45
CA THR A 181 -16.21 10.82 -14.05
C THR A 181 -17.28 11.47 -13.17
N ALA A 182 -18.46 11.71 -13.74
CA ALA A 182 -19.60 12.23 -13.01
C ALA A 182 -20.30 11.19 -12.12
N VAL A 183 -19.72 9.99 -12.00
CA VAL A 183 -20.25 8.86 -11.22
C VAL A 183 -19.18 8.29 -10.30
N ASP A 184 -19.63 7.56 -9.28
CA ASP A 184 -18.74 6.76 -8.45
C ASP A 184 -17.98 5.77 -9.34
N ASN A 185 -16.67 5.70 -9.15
CA ASN A 185 -15.82 4.85 -9.97
C ASN A 185 -14.87 4.04 -9.08
N MET A 186 -14.66 2.79 -9.48
CA MET A 186 -13.83 1.86 -8.73
C MET A 186 -12.37 2.04 -9.08
N TYR A 187 -11.57 2.28 -8.05
CA TYR A 187 -10.13 2.38 -8.11
C TYR A 187 -9.51 1.30 -7.20
N ILE A 188 -8.21 1.16 -7.30
CA ILE A 188 -7.40 0.33 -6.44
C ILE A 188 -6.23 1.17 -5.94
N ASP A 189 -5.91 1.03 -4.67
CA ASP A 189 -4.65 1.47 -4.10
C ASP A 189 -3.65 0.32 -4.25
N ILE A 190 -2.52 0.59 -4.91
CA ILE A 190 -1.44 -0.36 -5.12
C ILE A 190 -0.22 0.08 -4.32
N GLY A 191 0.10 -0.67 -3.27
CA GLY A 191 1.26 -0.44 -2.41
C GLY A 191 2.44 -1.32 -2.76
N LEU A 192 3.61 -0.70 -2.88
CA LEU A 192 4.88 -1.32 -3.24
C LEU A 192 5.94 -0.93 -2.20
N TYR A 193 6.42 -1.92 -1.45
CA TYR A 193 7.38 -1.70 -0.37
C TYR A 193 8.50 -2.75 -0.45
N GLY A 194 9.74 -2.30 -0.54
CA GLY A 194 10.91 -3.18 -0.53
C GLY A 194 12.06 -2.71 -1.41
N GLU A 195 13.09 -3.56 -1.48
CA GLU A 195 14.23 -3.37 -2.37
C GLU A 195 13.87 -3.72 -3.83
N PRO A 196 14.03 -2.79 -4.80
CA PRO A 196 13.90 -3.09 -6.21
C PRO A 196 14.90 -4.15 -6.67
N LYS A 197 14.43 -5.20 -7.35
CA LYS A 197 15.24 -6.33 -7.84
C LYS A 197 15.64 -6.18 -9.31
N VAL A 198 15.82 -4.95 -9.76
CA VAL A 198 16.20 -4.60 -11.14
C VAL A 198 17.62 -4.04 -11.18
N THR A 199 18.33 -4.26 -12.28
CA THR A 199 19.77 -3.92 -12.39
C THR A 199 20.09 -2.43 -12.45
N LYS A 200 19.11 -1.58 -12.81
CA LYS A 200 19.31 -0.13 -13.00
C LYS A 200 18.25 0.70 -12.29
N TYR A 201 18.15 0.56 -10.97
CA TYR A 201 17.29 1.42 -10.16
C TYR A 201 17.89 2.83 -10.00
N ASN A 202 17.10 3.88 -10.29
CA ASN A 202 17.51 5.28 -10.14
C ASN A 202 16.28 6.20 -9.96
N THR A 203 16.51 7.49 -9.72
CA THR A 203 15.44 8.48 -9.56
C THR A 203 14.59 8.70 -10.81
N ALA A 204 15.14 8.46 -12.01
CA ALA A 204 14.38 8.58 -13.26
C ALA A 204 13.25 7.53 -13.35
N ILE A 205 13.45 6.34 -12.77
CA ILE A 205 12.40 5.32 -12.64
C ILE A 205 11.25 5.82 -11.77
N LEU A 206 11.55 6.51 -10.66
CA LEU A 206 10.51 7.03 -9.76
C LEU A 206 9.60 8.02 -10.47
N ARG A 207 10.19 8.97 -11.21
CA ARG A 207 9.45 9.92 -12.02
C ARG A 207 8.67 9.23 -13.15
N ASP A 208 9.25 8.24 -13.83
CA ASP A 208 8.56 7.49 -14.89
C ASP A 208 7.31 6.75 -14.38
N LEU A 209 7.37 6.20 -13.15
CA LEU A 209 6.20 5.60 -12.50
C LEU A 209 5.12 6.62 -12.17
N GLU A 210 5.49 7.80 -11.66
CA GLU A 210 4.53 8.89 -11.41
C GLU A 210 3.85 9.37 -12.70
N ILE A 211 4.61 9.51 -13.79
CA ILE A 211 4.08 9.88 -15.11
C ILE A 211 3.19 8.77 -15.67
N PHE A 212 3.53 7.49 -15.45
CA PHE A 212 2.67 6.36 -15.81
C PHE A 212 1.33 6.43 -15.08
N VAL A 213 1.34 6.69 -13.78
CA VAL A 213 0.13 6.84 -12.95
C VAL A 213 -0.71 8.03 -13.42
N LEU A 214 -0.07 9.18 -13.68
CA LEU A 214 -0.72 10.37 -14.24
C LEU A 214 -1.43 10.08 -15.56
N LYS A 215 -0.77 9.39 -16.50
CA LYS A 215 -1.35 9.01 -17.81
C LYS A 215 -2.57 8.12 -17.68
N LEU A 216 -2.66 7.32 -16.61
CA LEU A 216 -3.80 6.47 -16.31
C LEU A 216 -4.89 7.17 -15.52
N LYS A 217 -4.79 8.49 -15.30
CA LYS A 217 -5.71 9.26 -14.44
C LYS A 217 -5.77 8.67 -13.02
N GLY A 218 -4.61 8.23 -12.53
CA GLY A 218 -4.41 7.81 -11.16
C GLY A 218 -3.81 8.92 -10.31
N PHE A 219 -3.63 8.62 -9.03
CA PHE A 219 -3.07 9.51 -8.02
C PHE A 219 -1.95 8.81 -7.27
N LYS A 220 -0.91 9.56 -6.89
CA LYS A 220 0.14 9.08 -6.00
C LYS A 220 -0.12 9.52 -4.57
N MET A 221 0.22 8.69 -3.59
CA MET A 221 0.21 9.10 -2.18
C MET A 221 1.40 9.99 -1.83
N MET A 222 1.14 11.06 -1.09
CA MET A 222 2.10 12.16 -0.93
C MET A 222 3.06 12.03 0.27
N TYR A 223 3.03 10.92 1.01
CA TYR A 223 3.87 10.77 2.21
C TYR A 223 5.37 10.68 1.86
N VAL A 224 5.73 10.04 0.74
CA VAL A 224 7.12 9.94 0.25
C VAL A 224 7.59 11.12 -0.62
N GLY A 225 6.71 12.09 -0.90
CA GLY A 225 6.99 13.21 -1.81
C GLY A 225 6.94 12.82 -3.30
N THR A 226 7.04 13.81 -4.19
CA THR A 226 6.84 13.67 -5.64
C THR A 226 8.07 14.10 -6.44
N TYR A 227 8.28 13.50 -7.62
CA TYR A 227 9.23 13.90 -8.65
C TYR A 227 8.55 14.61 -9.83
N LEU A 228 7.23 14.71 -9.85
CA LEU A 228 6.47 15.54 -10.79
C LEU A 228 6.87 17.01 -10.67
N ASN A 229 6.91 17.72 -11.79
CA ASN A 229 6.97 19.17 -11.75
C ASN A 229 5.61 19.76 -11.37
N ILE A 230 5.54 21.08 -11.13
CA ILE A 230 4.31 21.74 -10.68
C ILE A 230 3.13 21.59 -11.64
N ASP A 231 3.37 21.61 -12.95
CA ASP A 231 2.31 21.51 -13.96
C ASP A 231 1.74 20.09 -14.03
N GLU A 232 2.60 19.08 -13.97
CA GLU A 232 2.23 17.67 -13.88
C GLU A 232 1.49 17.39 -12.57
N PHE A 233 1.96 17.96 -11.46
CA PHE A 233 1.31 17.85 -10.15
C PHE A 233 -0.10 18.45 -10.17
N LYS A 234 -0.27 19.64 -10.76
CA LYS A 234 -1.58 20.28 -10.96
C LYS A 234 -2.47 19.56 -11.98
N THR A 235 -1.88 18.73 -12.84
CA THR A 235 -2.63 17.84 -13.73
C THR A 235 -3.12 16.59 -12.97
N MET A 236 -2.29 16.05 -12.07
CA MET A 236 -2.67 14.90 -11.22
C MET A 236 -3.76 15.26 -10.22
N PHE A 237 -3.64 16.41 -9.55
CA PHE A 237 -4.55 16.82 -8.48
C PHE A 237 -5.33 18.08 -8.87
N ASP A 238 -6.65 18.09 -8.64
CA ASP A 238 -7.48 19.26 -8.97
C ASP A 238 -7.34 20.37 -7.93
N HIS A 239 -6.55 21.37 -8.28
CA HIS A 239 -6.26 22.51 -7.42
C HIS A 239 -7.34 23.61 -7.47
N ARG A 240 -8.38 23.51 -8.30
CA ARG A 240 -9.33 24.62 -8.50
C ARG A 240 -9.99 25.06 -7.19
N LEU A 241 -10.53 24.12 -6.41
CA LEU A 241 -11.13 24.43 -5.11
C LEU A 241 -10.07 24.91 -4.11
N TYR A 242 -8.92 24.26 -4.10
CA TYR A 242 -7.80 24.61 -3.22
C TYR A 242 -7.33 26.06 -3.44
N ASP A 243 -7.16 26.48 -4.69
CA ASP A 243 -6.74 27.83 -5.07
C ASP A 243 -7.81 28.87 -4.73
N GLN A 244 -9.09 28.55 -4.96
CA GLN A 244 -10.22 29.41 -4.58
C GLN A 244 -10.24 29.68 -3.07
N ILE A 245 -10.11 28.63 -2.25
CA ILE A 245 -10.13 28.75 -0.79
C ILE A 245 -8.89 29.50 -0.28
N ARG A 246 -7.70 29.23 -0.85
CA ARG A 246 -6.48 29.98 -0.49
C ARG A 246 -6.58 31.46 -0.81
N GLN A 247 -7.19 31.82 -1.92
CA GLN A 247 -7.42 33.22 -2.26
C GLN A 247 -8.41 33.86 -1.28
N HIS A 248 -9.55 33.20 -1.03
CA HIS A 248 -10.59 33.71 -0.14
C HIS A 248 -10.08 33.96 1.29
N LEU A 249 -9.23 33.06 1.80
CA LEU A 249 -8.67 33.14 3.16
C LEU A 249 -7.36 33.95 3.25
N GLY A 250 -6.88 34.54 2.15
CA GLY A 250 -5.63 35.32 2.16
C GLY A 250 -4.37 34.50 2.45
N CYS A 251 -4.33 33.23 2.03
CA CYS A 251 -3.23 32.31 2.35
C CYS A 251 -1.95 32.52 1.54
N LYS A 252 -2.02 33.23 0.40
CA LYS A 252 -0.93 33.29 -0.59
C LYS A 252 0.42 33.76 -0.02
N SER A 253 0.43 34.70 0.91
CA SER A 253 1.66 35.24 1.53
C SER A 253 2.07 34.54 2.82
N ASN A 254 1.18 33.74 3.42
CA ASN A 254 1.33 33.27 4.80
C ASN A 254 1.58 31.77 4.92
N PHE A 255 1.22 30.99 3.89
CA PHE A 255 1.33 29.54 3.93
C PHE A 255 1.92 28.98 2.62
N PRO A 256 2.90 28.05 2.70
CA PRO A 256 3.42 27.37 1.52
C PRO A 256 2.32 26.60 0.79
N GLU A 257 2.54 26.30 -0.49
CA GLU A 257 1.66 25.44 -1.25
C GLU A 257 1.83 23.96 -0.84
N VAL A 258 0.85 23.13 -1.20
CA VAL A 258 0.96 21.67 -1.00
C VAL A 258 2.18 21.13 -1.75
N TYR A 259 2.38 21.58 -2.99
CA TYR A 259 3.53 21.18 -3.81
C TYR A 259 4.87 21.45 -3.12
N ASP A 260 5.03 22.64 -2.51
CA ASP A 260 6.27 23.03 -1.81
C ASP A 260 6.63 22.07 -0.65
N LYS A 261 5.63 21.40 -0.06
CA LYS A 261 5.85 20.45 1.05
C LYS A 261 6.19 19.03 0.58
N VAL A 262 5.84 18.70 -0.66
CA VAL A 262 5.92 17.33 -1.18
C VAL A 262 6.94 17.19 -2.31
N ASN A 263 7.36 18.29 -2.94
CA ASN A 263 8.46 18.27 -3.90
C ASN A 263 9.75 17.84 -3.18
N ARG A 264 10.39 16.77 -3.69
CA ARG A 264 11.64 16.25 -3.12
C ARG A 264 12.82 17.21 -3.23
N GLU A 265 12.82 18.15 -4.17
CA GLU A 265 13.87 19.17 -4.25
C GLU A 265 13.86 20.12 -3.03
N VAL A 266 12.74 20.21 -2.32
CA VAL A 266 12.58 21.08 -1.14
C VAL A 266 12.78 20.29 0.18
N ARG A 267 12.74 18.96 0.15
CA ARG A 267 12.93 18.07 1.32
C ARG A 267 14.40 17.72 1.59
N VAL A 268 15.33 18.65 1.37
CA VAL A 268 16.76 18.49 1.71
C VAL A 268 16.97 18.62 3.21
#